data_AF-A0A524N374-F1
#
_entry.id   AF-A0A524N374-F1
#
_cell.length_a   1.000
_cell.length_b   1.000
_cell.length_c   1.000
_cell.angle_alpha   90.00
_cell.angle_beta   90.00
_cell.angle_gamma   90.00
#
_symmetry.space_group_name_H-M   'P 1'
#
loop_
_entity.id
_entity.type
_entity.pdbx_description
1 polymer ?
#
loop_
_entity_poly.entity_id
_entity_poly.type
_entity_poly.pdbx_seq_one_letter_code
_entity_poly.pdbx_strand_id
1 'polypeptide(L)'
;MSFFHPFFNKPRTVLLGVIILISIGGYVYMANRIVGETEIIEVWPGAYGYENLTTTAGGFPTEKPSSAPITELFYSKHHKPIEYYTSRFFTDTEVENIENIRGVAVVKGLMYESMWSPDTPKWVAHETWMAQNRWNRSLNSEEPRDISFIESMEASGETMNITGLEYYLSIQEGRFGFNILGIETDKLKGVDSWFNNVKDGRFLDPGENGAIVISSLVSEELGLSIGDVINVPIGGIKEFDETAGTTVDTRTLYTFTVVGLIDGGIEEDAVVDYDFLLEALRKDAGEMSSVLPLYNRLVVKANSQDKVDMIKDLIKTDYPDSAILIRGKMSLQGFFR
;
A
#
# COMPACT_ATOMS: atom_id res chain seq x y z
N MET A 1 -28.53 67.63 12.73
CA MET A 1 -29.05 66.26 12.50
C MET A 1 -27.96 65.29 12.96
N SER A 2 -28.18 64.64 14.11
CA SER A 2 -27.31 63.57 14.62
C SER A 2 -28.23 62.35 14.81
N PHE A 3 -28.04 61.34 13.98
CA PHE A 3 -28.77 60.07 13.99
C PHE A 3 -27.99 59.07 14.83
N PHE A 4 -28.25 59.03 16.14
CA PHE A 4 -27.93 57.86 16.96
C PHE A 4 -29.06 57.61 17.95
N HIS A 5 -29.84 56.56 17.67
CA HIS A 5 -30.88 56.05 18.55
C HIS A 5 -30.23 55.32 19.76
N PRO A 6 -30.78 55.44 20.98
CA PRO A 6 -30.20 54.83 22.17
C PRO A 6 -30.72 53.38 22.31
N PHE A 7 -30.00 52.41 21.75
CA PHE A 7 -30.32 50.98 21.96
C PHE A 7 -29.51 50.30 23.08
N PHE A 8 -28.64 51.03 23.78
CA PHE A 8 -27.83 50.48 24.87
C PHE A 8 -28.17 51.14 26.20
N ASN A 9 -29.30 50.78 26.81
CA ASN A 9 -29.58 51.20 28.19
C ASN A 9 -30.35 50.19 29.04
N LYS A 10 -30.16 48.90 28.77
CA LYS A 10 -30.52 47.86 29.74
C LYS A 10 -29.28 47.00 30.01
N PRO A 11 -28.69 47.08 31.22
CA PRO A 11 -27.52 46.27 31.58
C PRO A 11 -27.79 44.76 31.42
N ARG A 12 -29.06 44.34 31.47
CA ARG A 12 -29.50 42.98 31.19
C ARG A 12 -29.25 42.52 29.75
N THR A 13 -29.38 43.38 28.74
CA THR A 13 -29.20 42.99 27.33
C THR A 13 -27.72 42.83 26.97
N VAL A 14 -26.86 43.70 27.54
CA VAL A 14 -25.40 43.59 27.41
C VAL A 14 -24.90 42.35 28.13
N LEU A 15 -25.39 42.08 29.35
CA LEU A 15 -25.05 40.87 30.11
C LEU A 15 -25.46 39.59 29.37
N LEU A 16 -26.65 39.57 28.75
CA LEU A 16 -27.12 38.43 27.96
C LEU A 16 -26.25 38.21 26.71
N GLY A 17 -25.86 39.28 26.01
CA GLY A 17 -24.94 39.20 24.87
C GLY A 17 -23.55 38.69 25.25
N VAL A 18 -23.03 39.11 26.40
CA VAL A 18 -21.75 38.63 26.94
C VAL A 18 -21.83 37.16 27.35
N ILE A 19 -22.93 36.72 27.98
CA ILE A 19 -23.12 35.30 28.33
C ILE A 19 -23.19 34.44 27.06
N ILE A 20 -23.93 34.87 26.03
CA ILE A 20 -24.01 34.15 24.76
C ILE A 20 -22.64 34.08 24.09
N LEU A 21 -21.87 35.18 24.06
CA LEU A 21 -20.51 35.19 23.49
C LEU A 21 -19.53 34.32 24.29
N ILE A 22 -19.64 34.27 25.62
CA ILE A 22 -18.83 33.39 26.47
C ILE A 22 -19.26 31.92 26.30
N SER A 23 -20.55 31.64 26.10
CA SER A 23 -21.04 30.30 25.83
C SER A 23 -20.65 29.83 24.44
N ILE A 24 -20.70 30.69 23.41
CA ILE A 24 -20.20 30.38 22.07
C ILE A 24 -18.69 30.25 22.08
N GLY A 25 -17.96 31.19 22.70
CA GLY A 25 -16.51 31.13 22.84
C GLY A 25 -16.06 29.92 23.65
N GLY A 26 -16.78 29.58 24.71
CA GLY A 26 -16.57 28.39 25.54
C GLY A 26 -16.93 27.10 24.83
N TYR A 27 -17.98 27.09 24.00
CA TYR A 27 -18.36 25.94 23.16
C TYR A 27 -17.37 25.75 22.01
N VAL A 28 -16.93 26.81 21.34
CA VAL A 28 -15.90 26.77 20.29
C VAL A 28 -14.56 26.38 20.89
N TYR A 29 -14.20 26.92 22.06
CA TYR A 29 -12.97 26.55 22.77
C TYR A 29 -13.03 25.11 23.30
N MET A 30 -14.15 24.66 23.88
CA MET A 30 -14.33 23.26 24.30
C MET A 30 -14.40 22.32 23.09
N ALA A 31 -15.09 22.66 22.01
CA ALA A 31 -15.14 21.85 20.80
C ALA A 31 -13.75 21.77 20.15
N ASN A 32 -12.99 22.88 20.08
CA ASN A 32 -11.62 22.89 19.58
C ASN A 32 -10.61 22.25 20.54
N ARG A 33 -10.92 22.10 21.84
CA ARG A 33 -10.03 21.48 22.84
C ARG A 33 -10.38 20.01 23.13
N ILE A 34 -11.63 19.60 22.92
CA ILE A 34 -12.08 18.20 23.03
C ILE A 34 -11.71 17.42 21.77
N VAL A 35 -11.44 18.09 20.65
CA VAL A 35 -10.92 17.42 19.48
C VAL A 35 -9.41 17.55 19.45
N GLY A 36 -8.79 16.68 20.26
CA GLY A 36 -7.35 16.56 20.37
C GLY A 36 -6.73 16.36 19.00
N GLU A 37 -5.63 17.09 18.77
CA GLU A 37 -4.69 16.84 17.70
C GLU A 37 -4.43 15.34 17.66
N THR A 38 -4.97 14.68 16.64
CA THR A 38 -4.76 13.26 16.46
C THR A 38 -3.48 13.10 15.67
N GLU A 39 -2.52 12.41 16.25
CA GLU A 39 -1.29 12.03 15.54
C GLU A 39 -1.42 10.60 15.06
N ILE A 40 -1.05 10.40 13.80
CA ILE A 40 -1.04 9.11 13.13
C ILE A 40 0.41 8.64 13.05
N ILE A 41 0.66 7.47 13.63
CA ILE A 41 1.95 6.80 13.60
C ILE A 41 1.79 5.57 12.71
N GLU A 42 2.55 5.51 11.65
CA GLU A 42 2.69 4.30 10.86
C GLU A 42 3.88 3.49 11.38
N VAL A 43 3.68 2.20 11.64
CA VAL A 43 4.69 1.31 12.24
C VAL A 43 4.88 0.10 11.35
N TRP A 44 6.14 -0.17 11.01
CA TRP A 44 6.54 -1.29 10.15
C TRP A 44 7.57 -2.16 10.87
N PRO A 45 7.40 -3.47 10.90
CA PRO A 45 8.39 -4.39 11.47
C PRO A 45 9.56 -4.63 10.50
N GLY A 46 10.76 -4.94 11.02
CA GLY A 46 11.90 -5.40 10.22
C GLY A 46 12.67 -4.36 9.38
N ALA A 47 12.62 -3.07 9.73
CA ALA A 47 13.35 -2.01 9.04
C ALA A 47 14.88 -2.04 9.25
N TYR A 48 15.37 -2.76 10.28
CA TYR A 48 16.80 -2.97 10.53
C TYR A 48 17.24 -4.36 10.07
N GLY A 49 17.62 -4.46 8.79
CA GLY A 49 18.17 -5.68 8.20
C GLY A 49 19.16 -5.48 7.05
N TYR A 50 19.18 -4.29 6.42
CA TYR A 50 20.05 -4.03 5.25
C TYR A 50 21.50 -3.66 5.61
N GLU A 51 21.78 -3.14 6.80
CA GLU A 51 23.13 -2.63 7.14
C GLU A 51 24.19 -3.76 7.28
N ASN A 52 23.78 -5.01 7.52
CA ASN A 52 24.72 -6.13 7.64
C ASN A 52 25.06 -6.84 6.33
N LEU A 53 24.41 -6.49 5.20
CA LEU A 53 24.81 -6.97 3.87
C LEU A 53 25.88 -6.07 3.21
N THR A 54 26.07 -4.84 3.69
CA THR A 54 27.10 -3.92 3.17
C THR A 54 28.52 -4.18 3.67
N THR A 55 28.73 -5.17 4.55
CA THR A 55 30.09 -5.54 5.00
C THR A 55 30.70 -6.71 4.22
N THR A 56 29.98 -7.32 3.28
CA THR A 56 30.62 -8.12 2.23
C THR A 56 31.20 -7.16 1.20
N ALA A 57 32.53 -7.12 1.12
CA ALA A 57 33.30 -6.22 0.28
C ALA A 57 32.78 -6.23 -1.18
N GLY A 58 32.11 -5.15 -1.60
CA GLY A 58 31.65 -4.95 -2.98
C GLY A 58 30.20 -4.48 -3.16
N GLY A 59 29.38 -4.40 -2.11
CA GLY A 59 27.99 -3.94 -2.21
C GLY A 59 27.85 -2.43 -2.43
N PHE A 60 27.12 -2.01 -3.46
CA PHE A 60 26.69 -0.62 -3.65
C PHE A 60 25.70 -0.19 -2.54
N PRO A 61 25.71 1.09 -2.13
CA PRO A 61 24.74 1.60 -1.16
C PRO A 61 23.36 1.67 -1.81
N THR A 62 22.45 0.77 -1.44
CA THR A 62 21.03 0.95 -1.72
C THR A 62 20.43 1.89 -0.68
N GLU A 63 19.57 2.79 -1.16
CA GLU A 63 18.90 3.86 -0.44
C GLU A 63 18.04 3.37 0.74
N LYS A 64 17.48 4.33 1.51
CA LYS A 64 16.63 4.21 2.70
C LYS A 64 15.90 2.85 2.89
N PRO A 65 15.72 2.38 4.14
CA PRO A 65 14.98 1.15 4.42
C PRO A 65 13.53 1.30 3.91
N SER A 66 13.26 0.71 2.74
CA SER A 66 11.91 0.41 2.30
C SER A 66 11.44 -0.78 3.13
N SER A 67 10.27 -0.66 3.73
CA SER A 67 9.62 -1.78 4.37
C SER A 67 9.18 -2.75 3.28
N ALA A 68 10.01 -3.76 3.00
CA ALA A 68 9.77 -4.68 1.90
C ALA A 68 8.34 -5.23 2.01
N PRO A 69 7.49 -5.04 0.98
CA PRO A 69 6.18 -5.67 0.93
C PRO A 69 6.33 -7.19 1.05
N ILE A 70 5.25 -7.91 1.36
CA ILE A 70 5.27 -9.37 1.12
C ILE A 70 5.35 -9.53 -0.40
N THR A 71 6.55 -9.72 -0.92
CA THR A 71 6.77 -10.09 -2.32
C THR A 71 6.39 -11.55 -2.51
N GLU A 72 5.96 -11.92 -3.71
CA GLU A 72 5.53 -13.26 -4.16
C GLU A 72 6.50 -14.41 -3.81
N LEU A 73 6.54 -14.80 -2.54
CA LEU A 73 7.48 -15.79 -2.01
C LEU A 73 6.76 -16.63 -0.95
N PHE A 74 5.69 -17.30 -1.38
CA PHE A 74 5.24 -18.49 -0.67
C PHE A 74 5.96 -19.72 -1.24
N TYR A 75 6.12 -20.72 -0.40
CA TYR A 75 7.09 -21.81 -0.57
C TYR A 75 6.87 -22.73 -1.77
N SER A 76 7.98 -23.12 -2.38
CA SER A 76 8.10 -24.29 -3.25
C SER A 76 8.24 -25.58 -2.48
N LYS A 77 7.34 -26.54 -2.76
CA LYS A 77 7.41 -27.92 -2.27
C LYS A 77 8.71 -28.64 -2.69
N HIS A 78 9.39 -28.12 -3.71
CA HIS A 78 10.56 -28.72 -4.33
C HIS A 78 11.88 -28.00 -4.00
N HIS A 79 11.82 -26.87 -3.29
CA HIS A 79 13.00 -26.12 -2.89
C HIS A 79 13.06 -26.12 -1.36
N LYS A 80 14.27 -26.25 -0.80
CA LYS A 80 14.46 -25.89 0.62
C LYS A 80 13.95 -24.45 0.81
N PRO A 81 13.43 -24.10 2.00
CA PRO A 81 13.26 -22.69 2.37
C PRO A 81 14.44 -21.90 1.81
N ILE A 82 14.22 -21.05 0.82
CA ILE A 82 15.15 -19.94 0.66
C ILE A 82 14.93 -19.15 1.95
N GLU A 83 15.99 -18.81 2.68
CA GLU A 83 15.90 -17.95 3.85
C GLU A 83 15.33 -16.61 3.36
N TYR A 84 14.00 -16.50 3.41
CA TYR A 84 13.30 -15.30 3.04
C TYR A 84 13.53 -14.31 4.16
N TYR A 85 14.01 -13.13 3.80
CA TYR A 85 13.99 -11.97 4.68
C TYR A 85 12.53 -11.51 4.80
N THR A 86 11.70 -12.29 5.49
CA THR A 86 10.43 -11.76 5.95
C THR A 86 10.77 -10.71 6.98
N SER A 87 10.45 -9.45 6.71
CA SER A 87 10.18 -8.50 7.78
C SER A 87 9.33 -9.23 8.82
N ARG A 88 9.71 -9.15 10.10
CA ARG A 88 8.90 -9.65 11.23
C ARG A 88 7.45 -9.23 11.02
N PHE A 89 6.50 -9.89 11.65
CA PHE A 89 5.11 -9.44 11.61
C PHE A 89 4.60 -9.15 13.00
N PHE A 90 3.60 -8.27 13.09
CA PHE A 90 2.86 -8.09 14.33
C PHE A 90 1.90 -9.26 14.52
N THR A 91 1.86 -9.75 15.76
CA THR A 91 0.93 -10.72 16.29
C THR A 91 -0.26 -10.00 16.93
N ASP A 92 -1.37 -10.72 17.12
CA ASP A 92 -2.54 -10.16 17.82
C ASP A 92 -2.19 -9.64 19.22
N THR A 93 -1.37 -10.37 19.98
CA THR A 93 -0.89 -9.94 21.31
C THR A 93 -0.14 -8.61 21.25
N GLU A 94 0.67 -8.38 20.22
CA GLU A 94 1.42 -7.14 20.06
C GLU A 94 0.51 -5.96 19.71
N VAL A 95 -0.50 -6.20 18.86
CA VAL A 95 -1.53 -5.20 18.56
C VAL A 95 -2.35 -4.88 19.82
N GLU A 96 -2.78 -5.89 20.58
CA GLU A 96 -3.51 -5.73 21.84
C GLU A 96 -2.70 -4.91 22.86
N ASN A 97 -1.39 -5.12 22.97
CA ASN A 97 -0.54 -4.35 23.87
C ASN A 97 -0.55 -2.85 23.53
N ILE A 98 -0.54 -2.50 22.25
CA ILE A 98 -0.62 -1.11 21.78
C ILE A 98 -2.03 -0.55 22.03
N GLU A 99 -3.07 -1.30 21.69
CA GLU A 99 -4.48 -0.90 21.89
C GLU A 99 -4.85 -0.72 23.38
N ASN A 100 -4.20 -1.45 24.29
CA ASN A 100 -4.40 -1.32 25.74
C ASN A 100 -3.93 0.04 26.30
N ILE A 101 -3.17 0.83 25.53
CA ILE A 101 -2.85 2.20 25.89
C ILE A 101 -4.12 3.07 25.74
N ARG A 102 -4.73 3.44 26.86
CA ARG A 102 -5.94 4.30 26.86
C ARG A 102 -5.75 5.55 25.99
N GLY A 103 -6.66 5.75 25.02
CA GLY A 103 -6.64 6.87 24.09
C GLY A 103 -5.93 6.57 22.76
N VAL A 104 -5.53 5.31 22.55
CA VAL A 104 -4.94 4.79 21.32
C VAL A 104 -5.97 3.92 20.59
N ALA A 105 -5.99 4.00 19.28
CA ALA A 105 -6.67 3.04 18.40
C ALA A 105 -5.68 2.56 17.35
N VAL A 106 -5.77 1.29 16.97
CA VAL A 106 -4.92 0.69 15.94
C VAL A 106 -5.79 0.27 14.76
N VAL A 107 -5.33 0.62 13.56
CA VAL A 107 -5.87 0.10 12.30
C VAL A 107 -4.80 -0.82 11.73
N LYS A 108 -5.17 -2.08 11.49
CA LYS A 108 -4.27 -3.09 10.98
C LYS A 108 -4.19 -3.01 9.46
N GLY A 109 -3.01 -3.29 8.94
CA GLY A 109 -2.76 -3.31 7.51
C GLY A 109 -1.81 -4.43 7.08
N LEU A 110 -1.89 -4.76 5.80
CA LEU A 110 -1.11 -5.78 5.14
C LEU A 110 -0.65 -5.27 3.77
N MET A 111 0.64 -5.06 3.59
CA MET A 111 1.25 -4.72 2.31
C MET A 111 1.68 -5.99 1.59
N TYR A 112 1.18 -6.18 0.37
CA TYR A 112 1.47 -7.29 -0.53
C TYR A 112 1.90 -6.76 -1.90
N GLU A 113 3.00 -7.25 -2.45
CA GLU A 113 3.44 -6.91 -3.80
C GLU A 113 3.06 -8.02 -4.77
N SER A 114 2.22 -7.65 -5.74
CA SER A 114 1.86 -8.50 -6.87
C SER A 114 2.71 -8.15 -8.08
N MET A 115 3.20 -9.17 -8.80
CA MET A 115 3.78 -8.99 -10.14
C MET A 115 2.67 -9.13 -11.17
N TRP A 116 2.04 -8.01 -11.49
CA TRP A 116 0.91 -7.93 -12.40
C TRP A 116 1.38 -7.71 -13.84
N SER A 117 0.71 -8.32 -14.82
CA SER A 117 0.84 -7.92 -16.24
C SER A 117 -0.50 -7.33 -16.68
N PRO A 118 -0.66 -5.99 -16.59
CA PRO A 118 -1.90 -5.32 -16.97
C PRO A 118 -2.22 -5.54 -18.45
N ASP A 119 -3.46 -5.84 -18.79
CA ASP A 119 -3.92 -5.99 -20.18
C ASP A 119 -4.41 -4.66 -20.79
N THR A 120 -4.00 -3.52 -20.21
CA THR A 120 -4.44 -2.22 -20.69
C THR A 120 -3.74 -1.87 -22.02
N PRO A 121 -4.40 -1.17 -22.95
CA PRO A 121 -3.78 -0.76 -24.21
C PRO A 121 -2.49 0.04 -24.02
N LYS A 122 -2.42 0.85 -22.95
CA LYS A 122 -1.24 1.66 -22.64
C LYS A 122 -0.07 0.81 -22.15
N TRP A 123 -0.32 -0.16 -21.27
CA TRP A 123 0.71 -1.08 -20.81
C TRP A 123 1.22 -1.97 -21.94
N VAL A 124 0.31 -2.57 -22.73
CA VAL A 124 0.68 -3.42 -23.87
C VAL A 124 1.57 -2.66 -24.86
N ALA A 125 1.26 -1.38 -25.14
CA ALA A 125 2.09 -0.54 -26.00
C ALA A 125 3.47 -0.25 -25.37
N HIS A 126 3.53 0.01 -24.07
CA HIS A 126 4.77 0.24 -23.34
C HIS A 126 5.66 -1.01 -23.31
N GLU A 127 5.09 -2.16 -22.99
CA GLU A 127 5.76 -3.46 -22.98
C GLU A 127 6.31 -3.81 -24.37
N THR A 128 5.48 -3.66 -25.40
CA THR A 128 5.89 -3.88 -26.80
C THR A 128 7.08 -3.00 -27.15
N TRP A 129 7.05 -1.71 -26.79
CA TRP A 129 8.15 -0.78 -27.04
C TRP A 129 9.43 -1.16 -26.28
N MET A 130 9.33 -1.55 -25.01
CA MET A 130 10.48 -1.99 -24.21
C MET A 130 11.11 -3.26 -24.79
N ALA A 131 10.29 -4.24 -25.16
CA ALA A 131 10.73 -5.49 -25.76
C ALA A 131 11.40 -5.24 -27.13
N GLN A 132 10.80 -4.41 -27.99
CA GLN A 132 11.42 -3.99 -29.26
C GLN A 132 12.77 -3.30 -29.05
N ASN A 133 12.89 -2.42 -28.07
CA ASN A 133 14.17 -1.78 -27.75
C ASN A 133 15.23 -2.77 -27.24
N ARG A 134 14.83 -3.77 -26.45
CA ARG A 134 15.74 -4.84 -26.02
C ARG A 134 16.19 -5.68 -27.21
N TRP A 135 15.26 -6.09 -28.07
CA TRP A 135 15.55 -6.80 -29.31
C TRP A 135 16.54 -6.04 -30.19
N ASN A 136 16.28 -4.76 -30.45
CA ASN A 136 17.16 -3.91 -31.27
C ASN A 136 18.55 -3.74 -30.65
N ARG A 137 18.67 -3.71 -29.31
CA ARG A 137 19.97 -3.69 -28.64
C ARG A 137 20.72 -5.01 -28.83
N SER A 138 20.05 -6.14 -28.67
CA SER A 138 20.65 -7.47 -28.85
C SER A 138 21.06 -7.73 -30.31
N LEU A 139 20.27 -7.27 -31.30
CA LEU A 139 20.62 -7.36 -32.72
C LEU A 139 21.94 -6.65 -33.08
N ASN A 140 22.25 -5.55 -32.40
CA ASN A 140 23.45 -4.75 -32.64
C ASN A 140 24.61 -5.11 -31.70
N SER A 141 24.43 -6.13 -30.85
CA SER A 141 25.41 -6.54 -29.85
C SER A 141 26.37 -7.59 -30.42
N GLU A 142 27.66 -7.43 -30.13
CA GLU A 142 28.68 -8.45 -30.44
C GLU A 142 28.84 -9.48 -29.29
N GLU A 143 28.08 -9.31 -28.20
CA GLU A 143 28.14 -10.21 -27.05
C GLU A 143 27.56 -11.59 -27.41
N PRO A 144 28.31 -12.70 -27.18
CA PRO A 144 27.85 -14.05 -27.55
C PRO A 144 26.47 -14.44 -26.99
N ARG A 145 26.12 -13.92 -25.81
CA ARG A 145 24.81 -14.15 -25.17
C ARG A 145 23.65 -13.53 -25.96
N ASP A 146 23.86 -12.35 -26.56
CA ASP A 146 22.83 -11.62 -27.28
C ASP A 146 22.63 -12.24 -28.67
N ILE A 147 23.73 -12.65 -29.31
CA ILE A 147 23.70 -13.41 -30.57
C ILE A 147 22.91 -14.71 -30.38
N SER A 148 23.27 -15.51 -29.37
CA SER A 148 22.58 -16.78 -29.08
C SER A 148 21.10 -16.58 -28.73
N PHE A 149 20.76 -15.48 -28.06
CA PHE A 149 19.37 -15.11 -27.79
C PHE A 149 18.60 -14.84 -29.09
N ILE A 150 19.13 -14.02 -30.00
CA ILE A 150 18.47 -13.72 -31.29
C ILE A 150 18.29 -15.00 -32.11
N GLU A 151 19.35 -15.79 -32.28
CA GLU A 151 19.30 -17.05 -33.03
C GLU A 151 18.25 -18.02 -32.46
N SER A 152 18.14 -18.10 -31.13
CA SER A 152 17.14 -18.94 -30.47
C SER A 152 15.71 -18.46 -30.72
N MET A 153 15.47 -17.14 -30.68
CA MET A 153 14.16 -16.57 -30.95
C MET A 153 13.76 -16.72 -32.42
N GLU A 154 14.69 -16.51 -33.35
CA GLU A 154 14.48 -16.72 -34.79
C GLU A 154 14.13 -18.17 -35.09
N ALA A 155 14.93 -19.13 -34.59
CA ALA A 155 14.64 -20.55 -34.77
C ALA A 155 13.28 -20.94 -34.20
N SER A 156 12.89 -20.40 -33.05
CA SER A 156 11.58 -20.67 -32.44
C SER A 156 10.44 -20.05 -33.26
N GLY A 157 10.59 -18.81 -33.72
CA GLY A 157 9.62 -18.16 -34.61
C GLY A 157 9.39 -18.93 -35.90
N GLU A 158 10.46 -19.44 -36.52
CA GLU A 158 10.37 -20.29 -37.71
C GLU A 158 9.49 -21.53 -37.48
N THR A 159 9.60 -22.19 -36.31
CA THR A 159 8.74 -23.34 -35.99
C THR A 159 7.26 -22.98 -35.87
N MET A 160 6.95 -21.72 -35.55
CA MET A 160 5.60 -21.19 -35.40
C MET A 160 5.13 -20.39 -36.63
N ASN A 161 5.95 -20.35 -37.69
CA ASN A 161 5.69 -19.59 -38.92
C ASN A 161 5.45 -18.08 -38.69
N ILE A 162 6.23 -17.49 -37.77
CA ILE A 162 6.29 -16.05 -37.47
C ILE A 162 7.75 -15.62 -37.39
N THR A 163 8.03 -14.32 -37.42
CA THR A 163 9.40 -13.82 -37.23
C THR A 163 9.89 -14.04 -35.80
N GLY A 164 11.22 -14.07 -35.59
CA GLY A 164 11.80 -14.17 -34.25
C GLY A 164 11.37 -13.03 -33.31
N LEU A 165 11.17 -11.82 -33.84
CA LEU A 165 10.64 -10.69 -33.08
C LEU A 165 9.17 -10.90 -32.70
N GLU A 166 8.31 -11.35 -33.62
CA GLU A 166 6.91 -11.65 -33.33
C GLU A 166 6.79 -12.77 -32.28
N TYR A 167 7.64 -13.80 -32.39
CA TYR A 167 7.72 -14.85 -31.37
C TYR A 167 8.16 -14.28 -30.02
N TYR A 168 9.25 -13.52 -29.99
CA TYR A 168 9.74 -12.89 -28.77
C TYR A 168 8.67 -12.03 -28.11
N LEU A 169 7.99 -11.17 -28.86
CA LEU A 169 6.89 -10.33 -28.36
C LEU A 169 5.70 -11.15 -27.85
N SER A 170 5.43 -12.32 -28.44
CA SER A 170 4.33 -13.19 -28.00
C SER A 170 4.59 -13.93 -26.69
N ILE A 171 5.87 -14.07 -26.30
CA ILE A 171 6.28 -14.78 -25.07
C ILE A 171 6.83 -13.83 -23.99
N GLN A 172 6.97 -12.54 -24.30
CA GLN A 172 7.30 -11.56 -23.27
C GLN A 172 6.06 -11.30 -22.41
N GLU A 173 6.28 -11.32 -21.10
CA GLU A 173 5.33 -10.87 -20.10
C GLU A 173 6.05 -9.87 -19.20
N GLY A 174 5.92 -8.60 -19.51
CA GLY A 174 6.35 -7.47 -18.70
C GLY A 174 5.61 -7.51 -17.38
N ARG A 175 6.36 -7.46 -16.28
CA ARG A 175 5.81 -7.44 -14.93
C ARG A 175 5.85 -6.03 -14.39
N PHE A 176 4.67 -5.54 -14.04
CA PHE A 176 4.46 -4.35 -13.26
C PHE A 176 4.43 -4.74 -11.78
N GLY A 177 5.40 -4.25 -11.00
CA GLY A 177 5.35 -4.39 -9.55
C GLY A 177 4.20 -3.56 -9.00
N PHE A 178 3.30 -4.18 -8.25
CA PHE A 178 2.05 -3.56 -7.82
C PHE A 178 1.84 -3.79 -6.32
N ASN A 179 2.11 -2.74 -5.54
CA ASN A 179 1.99 -2.75 -4.08
C ASN A 179 0.54 -2.52 -3.64
N ILE A 180 -0.07 -3.56 -3.09
CA ILE A 180 -1.45 -3.58 -2.63
C ILE A 180 -1.46 -3.54 -1.10
N LEU A 181 -2.05 -2.48 -0.54
CA LEU A 181 -2.33 -2.35 0.88
C LEU A 181 -3.75 -2.84 1.20
N GLY A 182 -3.87 -3.95 1.91
CA GLY A 182 -5.11 -4.31 2.60
C GLY A 182 -5.20 -3.58 3.94
N ILE A 183 -6.29 -2.87 4.21
CA ILE A 183 -6.48 -2.11 5.47
C ILE A 183 -7.87 -2.30 6.09
N GLU A 184 -7.96 -2.29 7.42
CA GLU A 184 -9.23 -2.39 8.18
C GLU A 184 -10.10 -1.14 7.92
N THR A 185 -10.88 -1.19 6.84
CA THR A 185 -11.69 -0.07 6.32
C THR A 185 -12.74 0.42 7.30
N ASP A 186 -13.24 -0.45 8.17
CA ASP A 186 -14.22 -0.15 9.23
C ASP A 186 -13.64 0.69 10.38
N LYS A 187 -12.31 0.66 10.58
CA LYS A 187 -11.60 1.39 11.65
C LYS A 187 -10.95 2.68 11.19
N LEU A 188 -11.14 3.07 9.92
CA LEU A 188 -10.48 4.25 9.36
C LEU A 188 -10.95 5.57 9.96
N LYS A 189 -12.05 5.60 10.72
CA LYS A 189 -12.65 6.83 11.25
C LYS A 189 -11.62 7.72 11.98
N GLY A 190 -11.35 8.88 11.39
CA GLY A 190 -10.40 9.88 11.87
C GLY A 190 -8.93 9.50 11.69
N VAL A 191 -8.63 8.54 10.82
CA VAL A 191 -7.44 8.51 9.96
C VAL A 191 -7.81 8.70 8.49
N ASP A 192 -9.08 9.07 8.22
CA ASP A 192 -9.67 9.28 6.90
C ASP A 192 -8.79 10.17 6.02
N SER A 193 -8.19 11.25 6.53
CA SER A 193 -7.38 12.13 5.67
C SER A 193 -6.17 11.45 5.02
N TRP A 194 -5.75 10.29 5.55
CA TRP A 194 -4.69 9.49 4.97
C TRP A 194 -5.19 8.66 3.79
N PHE A 195 -6.26 7.89 4.00
CA PHE A 195 -6.75 6.91 3.02
C PHE A 195 -7.87 7.48 2.14
N ASN A 196 -8.64 8.41 2.66
CA ASN A 196 -9.78 9.08 2.06
C ASN A 196 -9.41 10.42 1.40
N ASN A 197 -8.13 10.68 1.09
CA ASN A 197 -7.76 11.76 0.16
C ASN A 197 -8.00 11.30 -1.28
N VAL A 198 -9.26 10.99 -1.56
CA VAL A 198 -9.73 10.51 -2.85
C VAL A 198 -9.74 11.71 -3.79
N LYS A 199 -8.85 11.66 -4.78
CA LYS A 199 -8.76 12.64 -5.86
C LYS A 199 -10.00 12.59 -6.75
N ASP A 200 -10.48 11.38 -7.04
CA ASP A 200 -11.65 11.14 -7.87
C ASP A 200 -12.34 9.80 -7.46
N GLY A 201 -13.66 9.72 -7.64
CA GLY A 201 -14.46 8.56 -7.27
C GLY A 201 -14.79 8.52 -5.77
N ARG A 202 -14.63 7.34 -5.15
CA ARG A 202 -14.87 7.15 -3.72
C ARG A 202 -13.83 6.23 -3.10
N PHE A 203 -13.75 6.26 -1.78
CA PHE A 203 -13.01 5.26 -1.02
C PHE A 203 -13.83 3.96 -0.88
N LEU A 204 -13.18 2.91 -0.38
CA LEU A 204 -13.77 1.60 -0.12
C LEU A 204 -14.85 1.68 0.97
N ASP A 205 -15.94 0.96 0.79
CA ASP A 205 -16.90 0.70 1.86
C ASP A 205 -16.36 -0.38 2.81
N PRO A 206 -16.78 -0.41 4.09
CA PRO A 206 -16.35 -1.44 5.04
C PRO A 206 -16.63 -2.87 4.56
N GLY A 207 -15.59 -3.70 4.47
CA GLY A 207 -15.69 -5.10 4.02
C GLY A 207 -16.02 -5.24 2.53
N GLU A 208 -15.76 -4.22 1.72
CA GLU A 208 -16.08 -4.25 0.29
C GLU A 208 -15.13 -5.17 -0.49
N ASN A 209 -15.69 -6.26 -1.01
CA ASN A 209 -14.97 -7.22 -1.85
C ASN A 209 -15.08 -6.85 -3.34
N GLY A 210 -13.99 -7.02 -4.09
CA GLY A 210 -13.98 -6.79 -5.55
C GLY A 210 -13.94 -5.30 -5.95
N ALA A 211 -13.64 -4.41 -5.00
CA ALA A 211 -13.34 -3.00 -5.25
C ALA A 211 -11.87 -2.73 -4.95
N ILE A 212 -11.28 -1.79 -5.70
CA ILE A 212 -9.92 -1.34 -5.50
C ILE A 212 -9.84 0.17 -5.67
N VAL A 213 -9.07 0.81 -4.82
CA VAL A 213 -8.66 2.21 -4.98
C VAL A 213 -7.21 2.19 -5.45
N ILE A 214 -6.89 2.88 -6.54
CA ILE A 214 -5.53 2.91 -7.09
C ILE A 214 -4.91 4.30 -6.95
N SER A 215 -3.59 4.37 -6.93
CA SER A 215 -2.90 5.65 -6.98
C SER A 215 -3.12 6.34 -8.32
N SER A 216 -3.11 7.68 -8.32
CA SER A 216 -3.15 8.44 -9.57
C SER A 216 -1.96 8.14 -10.47
N LEU A 217 -0.81 7.74 -9.90
CA LEU A 217 0.37 7.34 -10.67
C LEU A 217 0.07 6.07 -11.47
N VAL A 218 -0.47 5.03 -10.83
CA VAL A 218 -0.86 3.77 -11.51
C VAL A 218 -1.93 4.05 -12.58
N SER A 219 -2.93 4.87 -12.27
CA SER A 219 -3.95 5.30 -13.23
C SER A 219 -3.32 5.96 -14.45
N GLU A 220 -2.37 6.88 -14.24
CA GLU A 220 -1.65 7.54 -15.32
C GLU A 220 -0.78 6.56 -16.09
N GLU A 221 0.03 5.74 -15.44
CA GLU A 221 0.97 4.81 -16.08
C GLU A 221 0.25 3.74 -16.91
N LEU A 222 -0.79 3.13 -16.34
CA LEU A 222 -1.53 2.04 -16.95
C LEU A 222 -2.72 2.52 -17.79
N GLY A 223 -3.09 3.80 -17.70
CA GLY A 223 -4.24 4.36 -18.42
C GLY A 223 -5.59 3.85 -17.89
N LEU A 224 -5.67 3.60 -16.58
CA LEU A 224 -6.88 3.12 -15.90
C LEU A 224 -7.72 4.29 -15.40
N SER A 225 -9.04 4.09 -15.37
CA SER A 225 -10.04 5.05 -14.90
C SER A 225 -10.99 4.41 -13.89
N ILE A 226 -11.72 5.24 -13.16
CA ILE A 226 -12.80 4.77 -12.28
C ILE A 226 -13.87 4.07 -13.12
N GLY A 227 -14.32 2.91 -12.65
CA GLY A 227 -15.25 2.02 -13.33
C GLY A 227 -14.58 0.96 -14.18
N ASP A 228 -13.27 1.06 -14.44
CA ASP A 228 -12.54 0.00 -15.13
C ASP A 228 -12.49 -1.26 -14.28
N VAL A 229 -12.55 -2.41 -14.97
CA VAL A 229 -12.45 -3.73 -14.35
C VAL A 229 -11.08 -4.29 -14.67
N ILE A 230 -10.32 -4.64 -13.64
CA ILE A 230 -8.96 -5.17 -13.75
C ILE A 230 -8.87 -6.55 -13.12
N ASN A 231 -7.97 -7.39 -13.62
CA ASN A 231 -7.69 -8.71 -13.04
C ASN A 231 -6.28 -8.71 -12.47
N VAL A 232 -6.15 -8.81 -11.15
CA VAL A 232 -4.88 -8.76 -10.45
C VAL A 232 -4.57 -10.14 -9.87
N PRO A 233 -3.38 -10.72 -10.15
CA PRO A 233 -2.97 -11.97 -9.54
C PRO A 233 -2.61 -11.75 -8.07
N ILE A 234 -3.22 -12.51 -7.16
CA ILE A 234 -2.94 -12.42 -5.72
C ILE A 234 -2.77 -13.83 -5.15
N GLY A 235 -1.86 -13.98 -4.20
CA GLY A 235 -1.57 -15.25 -3.54
C GLY A 235 -0.64 -16.12 -4.39
N GLY A 236 -0.75 -17.43 -4.22
CA GLY A 236 -0.02 -18.43 -4.99
C GLY A 236 1.51 -18.29 -4.98
N ILE A 237 2.11 -19.02 -5.91
CA ILE A 237 3.54 -19.22 -6.11
C ILE A 237 3.80 -19.31 -7.62
N LYS A 238 4.90 -18.70 -8.08
CA LYS A 238 5.40 -18.90 -9.45
C LYS A 238 6.59 -19.84 -9.37
N GLU A 239 6.36 -21.12 -9.65
CA GLU A 239 7.34 -22.18 -9.40
C GLU A 239 7.77 -22.91 -10.65
N PHE A 240 9.05 -23.23 -10.74
CA PHE A 240 9.53 -24.14 -11.76
C PHE A 240 9.17 -25.58 -11.37
N ASP A 241 8.22 -26.18 -12.11
CA ASP A 241 7.90 -27.60 -12.02
C ASP A 241 8.93 -28.37 -12.86
N GLU A 242 9.85 -29.06 -12.19
CA GLU A 242 10.88 -29.88 -12.82
C GLU A 242 10.29 -31.02 -13.67
N THR A 243 9.10 -31.53 -13.31
CA THR A 243 8.42 -32.63 -14.01
C THR A 243 7.82 -32.14 -15.32
N ALA A 244 7.24 -30.94 -15.31
CA ALA A 244 6.69 -30.30 -16.49
C ALA A 244 7.75 -29.53 -17.30
N GLY A 245 8.95 -29.33 -16.75
CA GLY A 245 10.02 -28.53 -17.35
C GLY A 245 9.63 -27.06 -17.56
N THR A 246 8.65 -26.57 -16.81
CA THR A 246 8.06 -25.23 -17.02
C THR A 246 7.68 -24.58 -15.69
N THR A 247 7.53 -23.27 -15.72
CA THR A 247 7.03 -22.51 -14.57
C THR A 247 5.50 -22.62 -14.48
N VAL A 248 4.99 -23.08 -13.34
CA VAL A 248 3.57 -23.10 -12.98
C VAL A 248 3.25 -21.84 -12.20
N ASP A 249 2.33 -21.05 -12.74
CA ASP A 249 1.74 -19.92 -12.04
C ASP A 249 0.48 -20.39 -11.33
N THR A 250 0.51 -20.41 -9.99
CA THR A 250 -0.63 -20.85 -9.17
C THR A 250 -1.40 -19.66 -8.57
N ARG A 251 -1.07 -18.43 -8.97
CA ARG A 251 -1.72 -17.23 -8.45
C ARG A 251 -3.17 -17.18 -8.90
N THR A 252 -4.07 -16.85 -7.98
CA THR A 252 -5.48 -16.67 -8.32
C THR A 252 -5.67 -15.27 -8.90
N LEU A 253 -6.34 -15.17 -10.05
CA LEU A 253 -6.76 -13.88 -10.60
C LEU A 253 -8.02 -13.39 -9.88
N TYR A 254 -7.90 -12.24 -9.24
CA TYR A 254 -9.03 -11.55 -8.61
C TYR A 254 -9.46 -10.37 -9.46
N THR A 255 -10.76 -10.30 -9.74
CA THR A 255 -11.36 -9.20 -10.50
C THR A 255 -11.73 -8.07 -9.57
N PHE A 256 -11.25 -6.86 -9.87
CA PHE A 256 -11.57 -5.65 -9.14
C PHE A 256 -12.19 -4.61 -10.06
N THR A 257 -13.14 -3.84 -9.52
CA THR A 257 -13.57 -2.58 -10.12
C THR A 257 -12.79 -1.45 -9.48
N VAL A 258 -12.18 -0.57 -10.28
CA VAL A 258 -11.53 0.65 -9.80
C VAL A 258 -12.62 1.62 -9.33
N VAL A 259 -12.74 1.84 -8.02
CA VAL A 259 -13.81 2.69 -7.44
C VAL A 259 -13.35 4.09 -7.08
N GLY A 260 -12.04 4.31 -6.98
CA GLY A 260 -11.47 5.61 -6.66
C GLY A 260 -10.00 5.73 -7.01
N LEU A 261 -9.55 6.97 -7.08
CA LEU A 261 -8.17 7.36 -7.27
C LEU A 261 -7.69 8.16 -6.06
N ILE A 262 -6.51 7.83 -5.54
CA ILE A 262 -5.87 8.59 -4.45
C ILE A 262 -4.63 9.32 -4.97
N ASP A 263 -4.34 10.49 -4.43
CA ASP A 263 -3.01 11.10 -4.55
C ASP A 263 -2.08 10.29 -3.63
N GLY A 264 -1.46 9.24 -4.18
CA GLY A 264 -0.81 8.19 -3.40
C GLY A 264 0.28 8.68 -2.43
N GLY A 265 0.47 7.95 -1.33
CA GLY A 265 1.76 7.88 -0.66
C GLY A 265 2.82 7.27 -1.59
N ILE A 266 4.10 7.45 -1.27
CA ILE A 266 5.22 7.06 -2.15
C ILE A 266 5.33 5.52 -2.29
N GLU A 267 4.59 4.73 -1.49
CA GLU A 267 4.87 3.29 -1.31
C GLU A 267 3.70 2.36 -1.69
N GLU A 268 2.45 2.82 -1.64
CA GLU A 268 1.26 2.04 -2.02
C GLU A 268 0.71 2.39 -3.41
N ASP A 269 0.59 1.39 -4.27
CA ASP A 269 0.03 1.52 -5.61
C ASP A 269 -1.48 1.36 -5.60
N ALA A 270 -2.01 0.57 -4.67
CA ALA A 270 -3.43 0.34 -4.49
C ALA A 270 -3.81 0.02 -3.04
N VAL A 271 -5.10 0.22 -2.76
CA VAL A 271 -5.73 -0.10 -1.48
C VAL A 271 -6.95 -0.99 -1.73
N VAL A 272 -7.05 -2.04 -0.93
CA VAL A 272 -8.19 -2.98 -0.87
C VAL A 272 -8.61 -3.17 0.60
N ASP A 273 -9.75 -3.83 0.80
CA ASP A 273 -10.15 -4.23 2.14
C ASP A 273 -9.19 -5.27 2.74
N TYR A 274 -8.90 -5.14 4.04
CA TYR A 274 -8.00 -6.04 4.74
C TYR A 274 -8.49 -7.49 4.78
N ASP A 275 -9.77 -7.70 5.13
CA ASP A 275 -10.33 -9.05 5.27
C ASP A 275 -10.32 -9.76 3.92
N PHE A 276 -10.62 -9.02 2.85
CA PHE A 276 -10.49 -9.50 1.48
C PHE A 276 -9.06 -9.99 1.17
N LEU A 277 -8.05 -9.12 1.36
CA LEU A 277 -6.67 -9.46 0.99
C LEU A 277 -6.15 -10.64 1.81
N LEU A 278 -6.49 -10.67 3.09
CA LEU A 278 -6.14 -11.78 3.98
C LEU A 278 -6.76 -13.10 3.51
N GLU A 279 -8.05 -13.10 3.18
CA GLU A 279 -8.73 -14.29 2.67
C GLU A 279 -8.11 -14.75 1.35
N ALA A 280 -7.84 -13.82 0.43
CA ALA A 280 -7.22 -14.10 -0.86
C ALA A 280 -5.84 -14.78 -0.71
N LEU A 281 -5.01 -14.30 0.21
CA LEU A 281 -3.70 -14.88 0.48
C LEU A 281 -3.81 -16.23 1.21
N ARG A 282 -4.75 -16.39 2.15
CA ARG A 282 -4.95 -17.65 2.89
C ARG A 282 -5.42 -18.79 2.02
N LYS A 283 -6.27 -18.52 1.04
CA LYS A 283 -6.87 -19.52 0.16
C LYS A 283 -5.81 -20.42 -0.50
N ASP A 284 -4.70 -19.81 -0.91
CA ASP A 284 -3.63 -20.48 -1.65
C ASP A 284 -2.37 -20.74 -0.78
N ALA A 285 -2.41 -20.38 0.51
CA ALA A 285 -1.28 -20.56 1.43
C ALA A 285 -1.08 -22.00 1.94
N GLY A 286 -2.01 -22.91 1.68
CA GLY A 286 -1.91 -24.32 2.10
C GLY A 286 -1.67 -24.49 3.61
N GLU A 287 -0.65 -25.25 3.99
CA GLU A 287 -0.26 -25.47 5.38
C GLU A 287 0.19 -24.19 6.11
N MET A 288 0.52 -23.12 5.37
CA MET A 288 0.87 -21.81 5.94
C MET A 288 -0.35 -20.93 6.23
N SER A 289 -1.57 -21.36 5.89
CA SER A 289 -2.79 -20.63 6.26
C SER A 289 -2.91 -20.40 7.78
N SER A 290 -2.31 -21.28 8.59
CA SER A 290 -2.30 -21.17 10.06
C SER A 290 -1.34 -20.11 10.62
N VAL A 291 -0.38 -19.63 9.82
CA VAL A 291 0.51 -18.53 10.23
C VAL A 291 -0.05 -17.17 9.81
N LEU A 292 -1.06 -17.08 8.94
CA LEU A 292 -1.77 -15.85 8.58
C LEU A 292 -2.97 -15.58 9.52
N PRO A 293 -3.30 -14.32 9.88
CA PRO A 293 -2.75 -13.09 9.34
C PRO A 293 -1.46 -12.71 10.04
N LEU A 294 -0.59 -12.06 9.28
CA LEU A 294 0.59 -11.45 9.82
C LEU A 294 0.57 -9.98 9.40
N TYR A 295 0.27 -9.08 10.34
CA TYR A 295 0.19 -7.65 10.02
C TYR A 295 1.60 -7.10 9.85
N ASN A 296 1.92 -6.50 8.70
CA ASN A 296 3.21 -5.83 8.47
C ASN A 296 3.08 -4.30 8.41
N ARG A 297 1.87 -3.78 8.64
CA ARG A 297 1.58 -2.35 8.76
C ARG A 297 0.61 -2.14 9.92
N LEU A 298 0.93 -1.21 10.81
CA LEU A 298 -0.01 -0.68 11.79
C LEU A 298 -0.13 0.83 11.62
N VAL A 299 -1.35 1.31 11.57
CA VAL A 299 -1.65 2.74 11.64
C VAL A 299 -2.23 3.00 13.03
N VAL A 300 -1.44 3.66 13.86
CA VAL A 300 -1.77 3.93 15.26
C VAL A 300 -2.23 5.37 15.41
N LYS A 301 -3.45 5.52 15.90
CA LYS A 301 -4.09 6.79 16.16
C LYS A 301 -3.99 7.11 17.65
N ALA A 302 -3.35 8.22 17.99
CA ALA A 302 -3.21 8.69 19.36
C ALA A 302 -3.92 10.03 19.58
N ASN A 303 -4.61 10.19 20.71
CA ASN A 303 -5.36 11.41 21.04
C ASN A 303 -4.54 12.50 21.74
N SER A 304 -3.26 12.26 22.02
CA SER A 304 -2.32 13.25 22.56
C SER A 304 -0.87 12.90 22.26
N GLN A 305 0.01 13.91 22.30
CA GLN A 305 1.46 13.73 22.13
C GLN A 305 2.07 12.79 23.16
N ASP A 306 1.64 12.88 24.43
CA ASP A 306 2.13 11.98 25.49
C ASP A 306 1.89 10.51 25.13
N LYS A 307 0.76 10.20 24.47
CA LYS A 307 0.45 8.84 24.01
C LYS A 307 1.34 8.42 22.85
N VAL A 308 1.65 9.34 21.94
CA VAL A 308 2.59 9.11 20.85
C VAL A 308 3.96 8.76 21.39
N ASP A 309 4.45 9.48 22.40
CA ASP A 309 5.73 9.18 23.03
C ASP A 309 5.72 7.85 23.77
N MET A 310 4.63 7.52 24.49
CA MET A 310 4.46 6.19 25.09
C MET A 310 4.50 5.06 24.04
N ILE A 311 3.81 5.24 22.92
CA ILE A 311 3.80 4.25 21.81
C ILE A 311 5.21 4.12 21.22
N LYS A 312 5.91 5.23 20.99
CA LYS A 312 7.29 5.21 20.46
C LYS A 312 8.24 4.46 21.40
N ASP A 313 8.14 4.71 22.70
CA ASP A 313 8.99 4.05 23.68
C ASP A 313 8.66 2.56 23.79
N LEU A 314 7.36 2.20 23.74
CA LEU A 314 6.92 0.80 23.66
C LEU A 314 7.51 0.12 22.42
N ILE A 315 7.33 0.72 21.24
CA ILE A 315 7.82 0.16 19.98
C ILE A 315 9.35 0.03 19.98
N LYS A 316 10.08 1.05 20.42
CA LYS A 316 11.55 0.97 20.50
C LYS A 316 12.04 -0.11 21.46
N THR A 317 11.28 -0.39 22.52
CA THR A 317 11.68 -1.37 23.55
C THR A 317 11.35 -2.79 23.11
N ASP A 318 10.11 -3.00 22.65
CA ASP A 318 9.56 -4.33 22.39
C ASP A 318 9.77 -4.76 20.93
N TYR A 319 9.92 -3.78 20.03
CA TYR A 319 10.05 -3.93 18.58
C TYR A 319 11.22 -3.08 18.03
N PRO A 320 12.45 -3.23 18.54
CA PRO A 320 13.60 -2.37 18.18
C PRO A 320 13.95 -2.43 16.69
N ASP A 321 13.48 -3.45 15.98
CA ASP A 321 13.62 -3.65 14.54
C ASP A 321 12.57 -2.90 13.71
N SER A 322 11.60 -2.22 14.33
CA SER A 322 10.52 -1.54 13.63
C SER A 322 10.88 -0.10 13.19
N ALA A 323 10.45 0.28 11.98
CA ALA A 323 10.41 1.68 11.57
C ALA A 323 9.14 2.35 12.11
N ILE A 324 9.30 3.61 12.51
CA ILE A 324 8.21 4.47 12.95
C ILE A 324 8.20 5.70 12.04
N LEU A 325 7.11 5.89 11.32
CA LEU A 325 6.86 7.07 10.53
C LEU A 325 5.75 7.89 11.18
N ILE A 326 6.10 9.07 11.68
CA ILE A 326 5.15 9.98 12.31
C ILE A 326 4.73 10.99 11.25
N ARG A 327 3.44 11.06 10.94
CA ARG A 327 2.93 12.00 9.94
C ARG A 327 1.71 12.74 10.45
N GLY A 328 1.87 14.06 10.57
CA GLY A 328 0.82 15.07 10.63
C GLY A 328 -0.06 15.07 11.88
N LYS A 329 -0.37 16.28 12.36
CA LYS A 329 -1.46 16.54 13.29
C LYS A 329 -2.75 16.71 12.48
N MET A 330 -3.74 15.84 12.67
CA MET A 330 -5.07 16.12 12.14
C MET A 330 -5.68 17.30 12.90
N SER A 331 -5.85 18.43 12.22
CA SER A 331 -6.69 19.53 12.70
C SER A 331 -8.10 19.37 12.11
N LEU A 332 -9.12 19.63 12.93
CA LEU A 332 -10.55 19.49 12.60
C LEU A 332 -11.07 20.31 11.41
N GLN A 333 -10.23 21.12 10.76
CA GLN A 333 -10.67 21.96 9.64
C GLN A 333 -11.22 21.15 8.45
N GLY A 334 -10.96 19.83 8.38
CA GLY A 334 -11.49 18.93 7.35
C GLY A 334 -12.88 18.32 7.64
N PHE A 335 -13.42 18.42 8.85
CA PHE A 335 -14.70 17.76 9.21
C PHE A 335 -15.94 18.61 8.94
N PHE A 336 -15.75 19.88 8.55
CA PHE A 336 -16.82 20.84 8.23
C PHE A 336 -16.72 21.40 6.81
N ARG A 337 -16.21 20.61 5.85
CA ARG A 337 -16.33 20.92 4.43
C ARG A 337 -17.37 20.06 3.76
#